data_AF-A0A9Q9MK43-F1
#
_entry.id   AF-A0A9Q9MK43-F1
#
_cell.length_a   1.000
_cell.length_b   1.000
_cell.length_c   1.000
_cell.angle_alpha   90.00
_cell.angle_beta   90.00
_cell.angle_gamma   90.00
#
_symmetry.space_group_name_H-M   'P 1'
#
loop_
_entity.id
_entity.type
_entity.pdbx_description
1 polymer ?
#
loop_
_entity_poly.entity_id
_entity_poly.type
_entity_poly.pdbx_seq_one_letter_code
_entity_poly.pdbx_strand_id
1 'polypeptide(L)'
;MPAVRLRRPVLSVSVAALLAASAASAAPAAPASADPVVSDQDRAFITAAGHGNAFEIAAGRHAAAEAADTAIQDIGERMVADHTAAGRSLGPLAAALGVPLPDAPDTGQRAALAVLTSLTGTALDCVYTPVEYFDHVATIGAFEREAQRGANPQLRTLASTLLPTLREHREMIADALTGLDCADVTGQAVPTPTDPTPTDPVPTPTDPSPTNPMPTNPMPTNPMPTNPMPTNPMPTNPTVPAPTVPVVITPTLPTLPTVPIVPDVPTPGVPAAR
;
A
#
# COMPACT_ATOMS: atom_id res chain seq x y z
N MET A 1 24.28 63.04 -58.05
CA MET A 1 25.38 62.94 -59.06
C MET A 1 26.67 63.40 -58.38
N PRO A 2 27.89 62.90 -58.69
CA PRO A 2 28.29 61.82 -59.60
C PRO A 2 29.11 60.69 -58.91
N ALA A 3 29.39 59.64 -59.69
CA ALA A 3 30.30 58.55 -59.39
C ALA A 3 31.76 58.90 -59.73
N VAL A 4 32.74 58.30 -59.06
CA VAL A 4 34.06 58.04 -59.65
C VAL A 4 34.58 56.66 -59.19
N ARG A 5 34.81 55.79 -60.18
CA ARG A 5 35.53 54.51 -60.10
C ARG A 5 37.03 54.77 -60.18
N LEU A 6 37.87 54.02 -59.47
CA LEU A 6 39.22 53.71 -59.94
C LEU A 6 39.62 52.26 -59.65
N ARG A 7 40.61 51.82 -60.45
CA ARG A 7 40.79 50.47 -61.00
C ARG A 7 41.71 49.59 -60.14
N ARG A 8 41.57 48.28 -60.38
CA ARG A 8 42.32 47.12 -59.87
C ARG A 8 43.84 47.22 -60.09
N PRO A 9 44.64 46.41 -59.37
CA PRO A 9 45.21 45.26 -60.09
C PRO A 9 45.09 43.92 -59.36
N VAL A 10 45.09 42.90 -60.19
CA VAL A 10 45.12 41.46 -59.88
C VAL A 10 46.55 41.10 -59.48
N LEU A 11 46.73 40.37 -58.37
CA LEU A 11 47.93 39.58 -58.13
C LEU A 11 47.51 38.19 -57.70
N SER A 12 47.63 37.29 -58.67
CA SER A 12 47.57 35.85 -58.53
C SER A 12 48.79 35.38 -57.73
N VAL A 13 48.57 34.67 -56.63
CA VAL A 13 49.59 33.78 -56.04
C VAL A 13 48.94 32.43 -55.82
N SER A 14 49.50 31.45 -56.51
CA SER A 14 49.14 30.05 -56.49
C SER A 14 49.58 29.36 -55.20
N VAL A 15 48.69 28.48 -54.73
CA VAL A 15 48.93 27.13 -54.18
C VAL A 15 50.06 26.95 -53.16
N ALA A 16 49.65 26.71 -51.91
CA ALA A 16 50.23 25.67 -51.07
C ALA A 16 49.08 24.95 -50.35
N ALA A 17 48.62 23.85 -50.94
CA ALA A 17 47.66 22.95 -50.31
C ALA A 17 48.36 22.21 -49.17
N LEU A 18 48.19 22.70 -47.95
CA LEU A 18 48.56 21.97 -46.73
C LEU A 18 47.43 20.96 -46.45
N LEU A 19 47.66 19.68 -46.73
CA LEU A 19 46.81 18.60 -46.23
C LEU A 19 46.94 18.56 -44.71
N ALA A 20 46.02 19.20 -44.00
CA ALA A 20 45.80 18.95 -42.59
C ALA A 20 45.07 17.61 -42.45
N ALA A 21 45.80 16.55 -42.12
CA ALA A 21 45.19 15.31 -41.68
C ALA A 21 44.53 15.53 -40.31
N SER A 22 43.22 15.77 -40.29
CA SER A 22 42.43 15.70 -39.06
C SER A 22 42.40 14.25 -38.58
N ALA A 23 43.25 13.94 -37.61
CA ALA A 23 43.09 12.75 -36.80
C ALA A 23 41.81 12.94 -35.96
N ALA A 24 40.69 12.38 -36.43
CA ALA A 24 39.49 12.24 -35.63
C ALA A 24 39.83 11.33 -34.44
N SER A 25 40.01 11.92 -33.27
CA SER A 25 40.15 11.18 -32.02
C SER A 25 38.82 10.46 -31.78
N ALA A 26 38.77 9.15 -32.10
CA ALA A 26 37.63 8.31 -31.75
C ALA A 26 37.53 8.32 -30.22
N ALA A 27 36.54 9.04 -29.69
CA ALA A 27 36.19 8.94 -28.28
C ALA A 27 35.89 7.47 -27.99
N PRO A 28 36.38 6.89 -26.87
CA PRO A 28 35.99 5.56 -26.49
C PRO A 28 34.46 5.52 -26.41
N ALA A 29 33.84 4.65 -27.22
CA ALA A 29 32.43 4.38 -27.11
C ALA A 29 32.16 3.97 -25.65
N ALA A 30 31.29 4.71 -24.97
CA ALA A 30 30.78 4.28 -23.67
C ALA A 30 30.30 2.84 -23.84
N PRO A 31 30.62 1.93 -22.89
CA PRO A 31 30.13 0.56 -22.99
C PRO A 31 28.63 0.61 -23.22
N ALA A 32 28.17 -0.07 -24.28
CA ALA A 32 26.75 -0.27 -24.51
C ALA A 32 26.17 -0.75 -23.19
N SER A 33 25.22 0.02 -22.65
CA SER A 33 24.56 -0.31 -21.39
C SER A 33 24.07 -1.75 -21.51
N ALA A 34 24.66 -2.66 -20.73
CA ALA A 34 24.10 -3.99 -20.57
C ALA A 34 22.62 -3.80 -20.19
N ASP A 35 21.74 -4.61 -20.75
CA ASP A 35 20.32 -4.57 -20.41
C ASP A 35 20.20 -4.43 -18.89
N PRO A 36 19.48 -3.42 -18.39
CA PRO A 36 19.51 -3.13 -16.98
C PRO A 36 19.00 -4.36 -16.24
N VAL A 37 19.88 -4.95 -15.44
CA VAL A 37 19.59 -6.19 -14.70
C VAL A 37 18.39 -5.90 -13.79
N VAL A 38 17.27 -6.58 -14.06
CA VAL A 38 16.09 -6.56 -13.22
C VAL A 38 16.18 -7.74 -12.27
N SER A 39 16.30 -7.46 -10.98
CA SER A 39 16.33 -8.52 -9.95
C SER A 39 14.91 -9.03 -9.62
N ASP A 40 14.81 -10.16 -8.94
CA ASP A 40 13.52 -10.63 -8.40
C ASP A 40 12.94 -9.63 -7.38
N GLN A 41 13.80 -8.91 -6.64
CA GLN A 41 13.36 -7.84 -5.75
C GLN A 41 12.73 -6.69 -6.54
N ASP A 42 13.35 -6.26 -7.64
CA ASP A 42 12.84 -5.19 -8.51
C ASP A 42 11.47 -5.57 -9.08
N ARG A 43 11.30 -6.83 -9.51
CA ARG A 43 10.02 -7.36 -10.01
C ARG A 43 8.94 -7.35 -8.92
N ALA A 44 9.31 -7.80 -7.73
CA ALA A 44 8.41 -7.81 -6.57
C ALA A 44 8.01 -6.38 -6.18
N PHE A 45 8.95 -5.43 -6.20
CA PHE A 45 8.68 -4.01 -5.96
C PHE A 45 7.70 -3.44 -6.99
N ILE A 46 7.95 -3.61 -8.29
CA ILE A 46 7.04 -3.11 -9.35
C ILE A 46 5.63 -3.69 -9.18
N THR A 47 5.54 -4.99 -8.92
CA THR A 47 4.25 -5.68 -8.76
C THR A 47 3.48 -5.15 -7.55
N ALA A 48 4.15 -5.06 -6.38
CA ALA A 48 3.53 -4.55 -5.16
C ALA A 48 3.15 -3.07 -5.28
N ALA A 49 4.02 -2.24 -5.86
CA ALA A 49 3.74 -0.82 -6.10
C ALA A 49 2.56 -0.61 -7.05
N GLY A 50 2.38 -1.45 -8.08
CA GLY A 50 1.21 -1.40 -8.96
C GLY A 50 -0.10 -1.71 -8.23
N HIS A 51 -0.13 -2.81 -7.48
CA HIS A 51 -1.30 -3.19 -6.67
C HIS A 51 -1.66 -2.12 -5.62
N GLY A 52 -0.67 -1.66 -4.85
CA GLY A 52 -0.84 -0.55 -3.90
C GLY A 52 -1.36 0.71 -4.58
N ASN A 53 -0.74 1.15 -5.68
CA ASN A 53 -1.17 2.36 -6.38
C ASN A 53 -2.63 2.28 -6.87
N ALA A 54 -3.08 1.11 -7.31
CA ALA A 54 -4.47 0.91 -7.72
C ALA A 54 -5.44 0.94 -6.52
N PHE A 55 -5.03 0.38 -5.38
CA PHE A 55 -5.78 0.45 -4.12
C PHE A 55 -5.94 1.90 -3.64
N GLU A 56 -4.83 2.62 -3.50
CA GLU A 56 -4.77 3.99 -2.98
C GLU A 56 -5.61 4.97 -3.83
N ILE A 57 -5.57 4.83 -5.16
CA ILE A 57 -6.43 5.64 -6.05
C ILE A 57 -7.92 5.34 -5.81
N ALA A 58 -8.28 4.07 -5.62
CA ALA A 58 -9.68 3.69 -5.43
C ALA A 58 -10.20 4.10 -4.03
N ALA A 59 -9.41 3.85 -2.99
CA ALA A 59 -9.72 4.23 -1.62
C ALA A 59 -9.78 5.76 -1.47
N GLY A 60 -8.79 6.49 -2.00
CA GLY A 60 -8.76 7.94 -1.97
C GLY A 60 -9.93 8.60 -2.71
N ARG A 61 -10.41 8.03 -3.83
CA ARG A 61 -11.63 8.52 -4.50
C ARG A 61 -12.87 8.38 -3.63
N HIS A 62 -12.98 7.27 -2.91
CA HIS A 62 -14.11 7.03 -2.01
C HIS A 62 -14.05 7.97 -0.82
N ALA A 63 -12.88 8.14 -0.19
CA ALA A 63 -12.67 9.10 0.89
C ALA A 63 -13.00 10.53 0.46
N ALA A 64 -12.51 10.98 -0.70
CA ALA A 64 -12.82 12.31 -1.24
C ALA A 64 -14.33 12.57 -1.41
N ALA A 65 -15.10 11.55 -1.76
CA ALA A 65 -16.53 11.67 -2.04
C ALA A 65 -17.42 11.48 -0.80
N GLU A 66 -17.04 10.56 0.09
CA GLU A 66 -17.97 10.01 1.10
C GLU A 66 -17.51 10.23 2.54
N ALA A 67 -16.32 10.78 2.79
CA ALA A 67 -15.86 11.12 4.15
C ALA A 67 -16.73 12.22 4.78
N ALA A 68 -16.86 12.23 6.10
CA ALA A 68 -17.55 13.32 6.81
C ALA A 68 -16.57 14.44 7.18
N ASP A 69 -15.34 14.08 7.55
CA ASP A 69 -14.29 15.04 7.86
C ASP A 69 -13.68 15.64 6.57
N THR A 70 -13.70 16.98 6.46
CA THR A 70 -13.12 17.69 5.31
C THR A 70 -11.63 17.43 5.15
N ALA A 71 -10.88 17.22 6.23
CA ALA A 71 -9.46 16.88 6.14
C ALA A 71 -9.26 15.51 5.49
N ILE A 72 -10.16 14.55 5.71
CA ILE A 72 -10.11 13.23 5.07
C ILE A 72 -10.54 13.30 3.61
N GLN A 73 -11.51 14.15 3.28
CA GLN A 73 -11.84 14.46 1.89
C GLN A 73 -10.62 15.00 1.14
N ASP A 74 -9.95 16.01 1.70
CA ASP A 74 -8.74 16.62 1.14
C ASP A 74 -7.58 15.62 1.03
N ILE A 75 -7.39 14.75 2.03
CA ILE A 75 -6.43 13.65 1.98
C ILE A 75 -6.75 12.72 0.81
N GLY A 76 -8.01 12.31 0.66
CA GLY A 76 -8.45 11.45 -0.44
C GLY A 76 -8.15 12.05 -1.82
N GLU A 77 -8.44 13.34 -2.01
CA GLU A 77 -8.10 14.05 -3.26
C GLU A 77 -6.59 14.07 -3.52
N ARG A 78 -5.80 14.35 -2.48
CA ARG A 78 -4.33 14.35 -2.56
C ARG A 78 -3.78 12.97 -2.91
N MET A 79 -4.29 11.90 -2.29
CA MET A 79 -3.89 10.52 -2.61
C MET A 79 -4.15 10.22 -4.09
N VAL A 80 -5.34 10.55 -4.61
CA VAL A 80 -5.69 10.30 -6.01
C VAL A 80 -4.73 11.02 -6.95
N ALA A 81 -4.44 12.30 -6.70
CA ALA A 81 -3.57 13.09 -7.54
C ALA A 81 -2.14 12.54 -7.58
N ASP A 82 -1.56 12.29 -6.40
CA ASP A 82 -0.17 11.90 -6.26
C ASP A 82 0.06 10.45 -6.71
N HIS A 83 -0.82 9.51 -6.35
CA HIS A 83 -0.72 8.12 -6.81
C HIS A 83 -0.99 8.01 -8.33
N THR A 84 -1.85 8.86 -8.91
CA THR A 84 -1.97 8.94 -10.38
C THR A 84 -0.67 9.44 -11.03
N ALA A 85 0.04 10.38 -10.41
CA ALA A 85 1.35 10.82 -10.88
C ALA A 85 2.45 9.75 -10.70
N ALA A 86 2.43 9.02 -9.59
CA ALA A 86 3.35 7.91 -9.32
C ALA A 86 3.17 6.78 -10.34
N GLY A 87 1.92 6.37 -10.61
CA GLY A 87 1.62 5.36 -11.63
C GLY A 87 2.10 5.77 -13.04
N ARG A 88 1.95 7.04 -13.41
CA ARG A 88 2.50 7.59 -14.67
C ARG A 88 4.03 7.55 -14.74
N SER A 89 4.70 7.62 -13.60
CA SER A 89 6.17 7.55 -13.52
C SER A 89 6.67 6.10 -13.53
N LEU A 90 5.96 5.18 -12.90
CA LEU A 90 6.33 3.75 -12.82
C LEU A 90 6.05 2.98 -14.12
N GLY A 91 4.94 3.27 -14.80
CA GLY A 91 4.50 2.55 -16.01
C GLY A 91 5.57 2.42 -17.10
N PRO A 92 6.22 3.51 -17.54
CA PRO A 92 7.26 3.45 -18.56
C PRO A 92 8.48 2.61 -18.13
N LEU A 93 8.86 2.65 -16.86
CA LEU A 93 9.95 1.82 -16.34
C LEU A 93 9.56 0.35 -16.33
N ALA A 94 8.38 0.00 -15.82
CA ALA A 94 7.90 -1.38 -15.83
C ALA A 94 7.87 -1.96 -17.26
N ALA A 95 7.36 -1.18 -18.22
CA ALA A 95 7.33 -1.55 -19.64
C ALA A 95 8.73 -1.75 -20.24
N ALA A 96 9.65 -0.81 -19.99
CA ALA A 96 11.04 -0.91 -20.47
C ALA A 96 11.78 -2.12 -19.89
N LEU A 97 11.41 -2.54 -18.68
CA LEU A 97 11.99 -3.67 -17.97
C LEU A 97 11.28 -5.01 -18.25
N GLY A 98 10.23 -5.00 -19.08
CA GLY A 98 9.44 -6.19 -19.38
C GLY A 98 8.79 -6.81 -18.15
N VAL A 99 8.45 -5.99 -17.15
CA VAL A 99 7.75 -6.42 -15.92
C VAL A 99 6.29 -6.00 -16.03
N PRO A 100 5.33 -6.93 -15.94
CA PRO A 100 3.92 -6.58 -15.88
C PRO A 100 3.65 -5.64 -14.69
N LEU A 101 2.94 -4.54 -14.96
CA LEU A 101 2.46 -3.63 -13.92
C LEU A 101 0.97 -3.90 -13.70
N PRO A 102 0.56 -4.40 -12.52
CA PRO A 102 -0.84 -4.55 -12.19
C PRO A 102 -1.56 -3.21 -12.18
N ASP A 103 -2.81 -3.19 -12.66
CA ASP A 103 -3.70 -2.01 -12.71
C ASP A 103 -4.91 -2.14 -11.77
N ALA A 104 -4.93 -3.18 -10.95
CA ALA A 104 -5.97 -3.46 -9.97
C ALA A 104 -5.35 -3.82 -8.61
N PRO A 105 -6.08 -3.58 -7.49
CA PRO A 105 -5.63 -4.03 -6.18
C PRO A 105 -5.49 -5.56 -6.14
N ASP A 106 -4.62 -6.09 -5.28
CA ASP A 106 -4.53 -7.52 -5.04
C ASP A 106 -5.76 -8.08 -4.29
N THR A 107 -5.79 -9.39 -4.02
CA THR A 107 -6.95 -10.02 -3.35
C THR A 107 -7.22 -9.46 -1.96
N GLY A 108 -6.18 -9.20 -1.16
CA GLY A 108 -6.35 -8.64 0.18
C GLY A 108 -6.82 -7.19 0.12
N GLN A 109 -6.19 -6.40 -0.75
CA GLN A 109 -6.55 -5.00 -0.95
C GLN A 109 -7.96 -4.83 -1.52
N ARG A 110 -8.43 -5.72 -2.41
CA ARG A 110 -9.83 -5.72 -2.86
C ARG A 110 -10.81 -5.97 -1.72
N ALA A 111 -10.49 -6.84 -0.78
CA ALA A 111 -11.34 -7.09 0.38
C ALA A 111 -11.38 -5.86 1.31
N ALA A 112 -10.23 -5.23 1.56
CA ALA A 112 -10.16 -3.97 2.31
C ALA A 112 -10.96 -2.85 1.63
N LEU A 113 -10.81 -2.69 0.31
CA LEU A 113 -11.53 -1.71 -0.48
C LEU A 113 -13.05 -1.96 -0.45
N ALA A 114 -13.49 -3.21 -0.48
CA ALA A 114 -14.91 -3.55 -0.36
C ALA A 114 -15.50 -3.12 1.00
N VAL A 115 -14.72 -3.26 2.09
CA VAL A 115 -15.13 -2.73 3.40
C VAL A 115 -15.18 -1.21 3.37
N LEU A 116 -14.12 -0.53 2.92
CA LEU A 116 -14.07 0.93 2.86
C LEU A 116 -15.23 1.51 2.04
N THR A 117 -15.49 0.96 0.86
CA THR A 117 -16.55 1.43 -0.04
C THR A 117 -17.96 1.13 0.46
N SER A 118 -18.12 0.27 1.47
CA SER A 118 -19.40 0.05 2.15
C SER A 118 -19.71 1.08 3.25
N LEU A 119 -18.73 1.89 3.62
CA LEU A 119 -18.81 2.88 4.68
C LEU A 119 -18.91 4.29 4.11
N THR A 120 -19.55 5.19 4.85
CA THR A 120 -19.64 6.62 4.54
C THR A 120 -19.56 7.42 5.84
N GLY A 121 -19.31 8.72 5.72
CA GLY A 121 -19.22 9.66 6.83
C GLY A 121 -18.19 9.24 7.88
N THR A 122 -18.51 9.50 9.16
CA THR A 122 -17.59 9.21 10.28
C THR A 122 -17.18 7.73 10.38
N ALA A 123 -18.05 6.80 9.96
CA ALA A 123 -17.69 5.38 9.94
C ALA A 123 -16.59 5.08 8.91
N LEU A 124 -16.64 5.74 7.74
CA LEU A 124 -15.56 5.68 6.76
C LEU A 124 -14.30 6.32 7.34
N ASP A 125 -14.41 7.52 7.90
CA ASP A 125 -13.27 8.28 8.46
C ASP A 125 -12.47 7.45 9.47
N CYS A 126 -13.17 6.75 10.38
CA CYS A 126 -12.59 5.92 11.43
C CYS A 126 -11.96 4.62 10.93
N VAL A 127 -12.29 4.16 9.73
CA VAL A 127 -11.71 2.93 9.14
C VAL A 127 -10.64 3.27 8.10
N TYR A 128 -10.88 4.26 7.26
CA TYR A 128 -9.96 4.72 6.22
C TYR A 128 -8.62 5.14 6.81
N THR A 129 -8.65 6.06 7.78
CA THR A 129 -7.44 6.69 8.32
C THR A 129 -6.43 5.69 8.92
N PRO A 130 -6.81 4.73 9.80
CA PRO A 130 -5.84 3.74 10.29
C PRO A 130 -5.39 2.76 9.21
N VAL A 131 -6.25 2.37 8.25
CA VAL A 131 -5.87 1.50 7.13
C VAL A 131 -4.76 2.15 6.30
N GLU A 132 -4.95 3.40 5.90
CA GLU A 132 -4.00 4.15 5.07
C GLU A 132 -2.70 4.46 5.82
N TYR A 133 -2.78 4.72 7.13
CA TYR A 133 -1.57 4.92 7.94
C TYR A 133 -0.66 3.68 7.91
N PHE A 134 -1.25 2.49 8.12
CA PHE A 134 -0.47 1.25 8.10
C PHE A 134 -0.04 0.85 6.69
N ASP A 135 -0.84 1.12 5.66
CA ASP A 135 -0.40 0.95 4.27
C ASP A 135 0.84 1.82 3.99
N HIS A 136 0.80 3.12 4.31
CA HIS A 136 1.94 4.00 4.04
C HIS A 136 3.19 3.64 4.86
N VAL A 137 3.05 3.10 6.08
CA VAL A 137 4.19 2.54 6.81
C VAL A 137 4.83 1.38 6.02
N ALA A 138 4.02 0.46 5.50
CA ALA A 138 4.51 -0.66 4.71
C ALA A 138 5.10 -0.21 3.36
N THR A 139 4.42 0.69 2.67
CA THR A 139 4.80 1.27 1.38
C THR A 139 6.10 2.06 1.48
N ILE A 140 6.28 2.93 2.48
CA ILE A 140 7.56 3.61 2.75
C ILE A 140 8.68 2.58 2.95
N GLY A 141 8.43 1.52 3.73
CA GLY A 141 9.43 0.47 3.94
C GLY A 141 9.80 -0.27 2.64
N ALA A 142 8.85 -0.49 1.73
CA ALA A 142 9.12 -1.09 0.42
C ALA A 142 9.94 -0.16 -0.47
N PHE A 143 9.61 1.13 -0.51
CA PHE A 143 10.32 2.14 -1.29
C PHE A 143 11.73 2.39 -0.76
N GLU A 144 11.94 2.40 0.56
CA GLU A 144 13.27 2.50 1.16
C GLU A 144 14.14 1.29 0.80
N ARG A 145 13.58 0.07 0.84
CA ARG A 145 14.28 -1.14 0.43
C ARG A 145 14.67 -1.08 -1.04
N GLU A 146 13.77 -0.65 -1.92
CA GLU A 146 14.07 -0.54 -3.35
C GLU A 146 15.15 0.52 -3.60
N ALA A 147 15.00 1.72 -3.04
CA ALA A 147 15.99 2.79 -3.15
C ALA A 147 17.42 2.34 -2.77
N GLN A 148 17.53 1.56 -1.68
CA GLN A 148 18.81 1.13 -1.12
C GLN A 148 19.37 -0.13 -1.80
N ARG A 149 18.52 -1.09 -2.15
CA ARG A 149 18.93 -2.46 -2.50
C ARG A 149 18.48 -2.94 -3.88
N GLY A 150 17.69 -2.16 -4.62
CA GLY A 150 17.28 -2.49 -5.98
C GLY A 150 18.50 -2.69 -6.89
N ALA A 151 18.38 -3.55 -7.90
CA ALA A 151 19.46 -3.76 -8.88
C ALA A 151 19.40 -2.71 -9.99
N ASN A 152 18.19 -2.35 -10.41
CA ASN A 152 17.97 -1.35 -11.45
C ASN A 152 18.17 0.10 -10.92
N PRO A 153 19.11 0.89 -11.45
CA PRO A 153 19.37 2.24 -10.96
C PRO A 153 18.19 3.21 -11.18
N GLN A 154 17.38 3.03 -12.23
CA GLN A 154 16.23 3.89 -12.48
C GLN A 154 15.09 3.64 -11.49
N LEU A 155 14.85 2.38 -11.11
CA LEU A 155 13.88 2.05 -10.05
C LEU A 155 14.32 2.58 -8.69
N ARG A 156 15.61 2.46 -8.35
CA ARG A 156 16.16 3.06 -7.13
C ARG A 156 15.94 4.58 -7.08
N THR A 157 16.20 5.26 -8.19
CA THR A 157 15.96 6.71 -8.31
C THR A 157 14.48 7.05 -8.20
N LEU A 158 13.60 6.32 -8.88
CA LEU A 158 12.15 6.52 -8.77
C LEU A 158 11.68 6.34 -7.34
N ALA A 159 12.06 5.23 -6.69
CA ALA A 159 11.70 4.94 -5.30
C ALA A 159 12.19 6.05 -4.35
N SER A 160 13.44 6.49 -4.51
CA SER A 160 14.00 7.59 -3.71
C SER A 160 13.24 8.90 -3.91
N THR A 161 12.78 9.18 -5.13
CA THR A 161 12.10 10.42 -5.50
C THR A 161 10.69 10.50 -4.92
N LEU A 162 10.01 9.36 -4.77
CA LEU A 162 8.63 9.30 -4.25
C LEU A 162 8.56 9.22 -2.72
N LEU A 163 9.65 8.86 -2.03
CA LEU A 163 9.69 8.76 -0.56
C LEU A 163 9.26 10.03 0.20
N PRO A 164 9.63 11.26 -0.20
CA PRO A 164 9.16 12.47 0.48
C PRO A 164 7.63 12.59 0.47
N THR A 165 6.99 12.35 -0.68
CA THR A 165 5.53 12.40 -0.82
C THR A 165 4.84 11.33 0.03
N LEU A 166 5.34 10.09 0.00
CA LEU A 166 4.79 9.01 0.84
C LEU A 166 4.88 9.33 2.34
N ARG A 167 5.95 9.99 2.78
CA ARG A 167 6.11 10.43 4.17
C ARG A 167 5.15 11.57 4.53
N GLU A 168 5.00 12.55 3.64
CA GLU A 168 4.02 13.63 3.77
C GLU A 168 2.60 13.06 3.90
N HIS A 169 2.23 12.11 3.05
CA HIS A 169 0.94 11.42 3.12
C HIS A 169 0.73 10.74 4.47
N ARG A 170 1.71 9.96 4.95
CA ARG A 170 1.63 9.31 6.27
C ARG A 170 1.47 10.33 7.40
N GLU A 171 2.17 11.46 7.34
CA GLU A 171 2.07 12.54 8.33
C GLU A 171 0.68 13.19 8.31
N MET A 172 0.14 13.51 7.13
CA MET A 172 -1.24 14.01 6.99
C MET A 172 -2.28 13.05 7.59
N ILE A 173 -2.14 11.74 7.32
CA ILE A 173 -3.03 10.72 7.88
C ILE A 173 -2.86 10.62 9.41
N ALA A 174 -1.63 10.69 9.90
CA ALA A 174 -1.35 10.64 11.34
C ALA A 174 -1.97 11.82 12.07
N ASP A 175 -1.90 13.02 11.49
CA ASP A 175 -2.53 14.22 12.04
C ASP A 175 -4.05 14.06 12.05
N ALA A 176 -4.65 13.55 10.97
CA ALA A 176 -6.08 13.24 10.91
C ALA A 176 -6.52 12.26 12.01
N LEU A 177 -5.73 11.20 12.30
CA LEU A 177 -6.02 10.25 13.39
C LEU A 177 -6.17 10.95 14.76
N THR A 178 -5.42 12.02 15.02
CA THR A 178 -5.50 12.72 16.30
C THR A 178 -6.76 13.56 16.47
N GLY A 179 -7.40 13.92 15.36
CA GLY A 179 -8.62 14.75 15.34
C GLY A 179 -9.93 13.96 15.33
N LEU A 180 -9.88 12.64 15.11
CA LEU A 180 -11.08 11.81 14.95
C LEU A 180 -11.70 11.38 16.28
N ASP A 181 -13.02 11.54 16.38
CA ASP A 181 -13.83 10.92 17.42
C ASP A 181 -14.52 9.67 16.88
N CYS A 182 -13.95 8.51 17.19
CA CYS A 182 -14.45 7.20 16.77
C CYS A 182 -15.20 6.46 17.88
N ALA A 183 -15.46 7.08 19.04
CA ALA A 183 -16.08 6.41 20.17
C ALA A 183 -17.49 5.89 19.86
N ASP A 184 -18.25 6.66 19.06
CA ASP A 184 -19.66 6.39 18.77
C ASP A 184 -19.88 5.47 17.55
N VAL A 185 -18.84 5.16 16.76
CA VAL A 185 -18.94 4.33 15.55
C VAL A 185 -19.23 2.85 15.89
N THR A 186 -19.03 2.43 17.14
CA THR A 186 -19.29 1.05 17.61
C THR A 186 -20.75 0.59 17.50
N GLY A 187 -21.69 1.52 17.28
CA GLY A 187 -23.12 1.24 17.10
C GLY A 187 -23.61 1.17 15.64
N GLN A 188 -22.80 1.58 14.67
CA GLN A 188 -23.18 1.52 13.25
C GLN A 188 -22.88 0.11 12.73
N ALA A 189 -23.91 -0.72 12.60
CA ALA A 189 -23.77 -2.04 12.00
C ALA A 189 -23.10 -1.89 10.63
N VAL A 190 -21.91 -2.49 10.47
CA VAL A 190 -21.34 -2.76 9.15
C VAL A 190 -22.46 -3.41 8.34
N PRO A 191 -22.94 -2.80 7.23
CA PRO A 191 -23.99 -3.42 6.45
C PRO A 191 -23.47 -4.79 6.02
N THR A 192 -24.13 -5.85 6.49
CA THR A 192 -23.82 -7.21 6.09
C THR A 192 -23.87 -7.25 4.57
N PRO A 193 -22.83 -7.72 3.86
CA PRO A 193 -22.91 -7.90 2.42
C PRO A 193 -24.14 -8.74 2.10
N THR A 194 -25.13 -8.13 1.47
CA THR A 194 -26.33 -8.85 1.04
C THR A 194 -25.92 -9.62 -0.20
N ASP A 195 -25.50 -10.87 0.00
CA ASP A 195 -25.33 -11.82 -1.09
C ASP A 195 -26.69 -11.96 -1.81
N PRO A 196 -26.83 -11.53 -3.08
CA PRO A 196 -28.07 -11.75 -3.80
C PRO A 196 -28.23 -13.26 -3.97
N THR A 197 -29.15 -13.83 -3.21
CA THR A 197 -29.47 -15.26 -3.26
C THR A 197 -29.76 -15.64 -4.72
N PRO A 198 -29.02 -16.60 -5.31
CA PRO A 198 -29.30 -17.07 -6.67
C PRO A 198 -30.74 -17.59 -6.73
N THR A 199 -31.56 -16.99 -7.59
CA THR A 199 -33.00 -17.29 -7.70
C THR A 199 -33.29 -18.49 -8.61
N ASP A 200 -32.27 -19.25 -8.99
CA ASP A 200 -32.46 -20.42 -9.84
C ASP A 200 -32.96 -21.62 -9.03
N PRO A 201 -34.04 -22.28 -9.46
CA PRO A 201 -34.54 -23.48 -8.79
C PRO A 201 -33.51 -24.61 -8.92
N VAL A 202 -32.96 -25.04 -7.79
CA VAL A 202 -32.11 -26.22 -7.69
C VAL A 202 -32.93 -27.46 -8.08
N PRO A 203 -32.56 -28.23 -9.12
CA PRO A 203 -33.24 -29.49 -9.41
C PRO A 203 -32.93 -30.51 -8.31
N THR A 204 -33.98 -31.13 -7.78
CA THR A 204 -33.90 -32.14 -6.70
C THR A 204 -33.28 -33.44 -7.23
N PRO A 205 -32.20 -33.98 -6.61
CA PRO A 205 -31.72 -35.32 -6.93
C PRO A 205 -32.48 -36.36 -6.12
N THR A 206 -33.24 -37.23 -6.80
CA THR A 206 -33.77 -38.48 -6.26
C THR A 206 -32.76 -39.60 -6.49
N ASP A 207 -31.92 -39.91 -5.49
CA ASP A 207 -31.31 -41.24 -5.33
C ASP A 207 -30.87 -41.46 -3.85
N PRO A 208 -30.98 -42.67 -3.28
CA PRO A 208 -30.68 -42.91 -1.88
C PRO A 208 -29.18 -43.09 -1.64
N SER A 209 -28.72 -42.52 -0.53
CA SER A 209 -27.33 -42.49 -0.07
C SER A 209 -26.75 -43.89 0.19
N PRO A 210 -25.57 -44.24 -0.35
CA PRO A 210 -24.76 -45.32 0.19
C PRO A 210 -23.98 -44.80 1.41
N THR A 211 -24.26 -45.40 2.58
CA THR A 211 -23.47 -45.22 3.80
C THR A 211 -22.06 -45.79 3.62
N ASN A 212 -21.09 -44.91 3.41
CA ASN A 212 -19.69 -45.24 3.61
C ASN A 212 -19.11 -44.30 4.68
N PRO A 213 -18.42 -44.82 5.72
CA PRO A 213 -17.85 -43.98 6.77
C PRO A 213 -16.73 -43.11 6.19
N MET A 214 -16.77 -41.82 6.53
CA MET A 214 -15.77 -40.83 6.18
C MET A 214 -14.39 -41.25 6.73
N PRO A 215 -13.32 -41.27 5.91
CA PRO A 215 -11.96 -41.39 6.43
C PRO A 215 -11.61 -40.12 7.22
N THR A 216 -11.31 -40.26 8.50
CA THR A 216 -10.74 -39.18 9.31
C THR A 216 -9.26 -39.03 8.99
N ASN A 217 -8.93 -38.27 7.95
CA ASN A 217 -7.59 -37.72 7.81
C ASN A 217 -7.54 -36.36 8.51
N PRO A 218 -6.59 -36.12 9.44
CA PRO A 218 -6.42 -34.82 10.06
C PRO A 218 -5.93 -33.80 9.02
N MET A 219 -6.45 -32.58 9.11
CA MET A 219 -6.03 -31.42 8.33
C MET A 219 -4.51 -31.18 8.52
N PRO A 220 -3.73 -30.92 7.46
CA PRO A 220 -2.33 -30.51 7.62
C PRO A 220 -2.26 -29.13 8.28
N THR A 221 -1.87 -29.08 9.55
CA THR A 221 -1.45 -27.84 10.21
C THR A 221 -0.01 -27.54 9.85
N ASN A 222 0.20 -26.87 8.72
CA ASN A 222 1.50 -26.22 8.50
C ASN A 222 1.54 -24.94 9.34
N PRO A 223 2.55 -24.76 10.21
CA PRO A 223 2.70 -23.53 10.98
C PRO A 223 3.11 -22.38 10.05
N MET A 224 2.59 -21.19 10.33
CA MET A 224 3.03 -19.94 9.74
C MET A 224 4.55 -19.79 9.90
N PRO A 225 5.32 -19.37 8.88
CA PRO A 225 6.75 -19.18 9.05
C PRO A 225 7.03 -18.01 10.02
N THR A 226 7.43 -18.31 11.24
CA THR A 226 8.00 -17.34 12.17
C THR A 226 9.47 -17.15 11.83
N ASN A 227 9.77 -16.27 10.88
CA ASN A 227 11.14 -15.77 10.77
C ASN A 227 11.37 -14.76 11.91
N PRO A 228 12.43 -14.93 12.72
CA PRO A 228 12.76 -13.98 13.77
C PRO A 228 13.18 -12.64 13.15
N MET A 229 12.70 -11.56 13.75
CA MET A 229 13.17 -10.19 13.46
C MET A 229 14.71 -10.13 13.62
N PRO A 230 15.46 -9.56 12.68
CA PRO A 230 16.90 -9.35 12.87
C PRO A 230 17.14 -8.39 14.04
N THR A 231 17.68 -8.89 15.15
CA THR A 231 18.18 -8.08 16.26
C THR A 231 19.57 -7.58 15.94
N ASN A 232 19.66 -6.52 15.12
CA ASN A 232 20.89 -5.72 15.12
C ASN A 232 20.93 -4.89 16.42
N PRO A 233 22.02 -4.93 17.19
CA PRO A 233 22.14 -4.12 18.39
C PRO A 233 22.18 -2.63 18.02
N MET A 234 21.34 -1.86 18.70
CA MET A 234 21.34 -0.40 18.66
C MET A 234 22.72 0.14 19.10
N PRO A 235 23.30 1.16 18.44
CA PRO A 235 24.51 1.80 18.93
C PRO A 235 24.24 2.44 20.30
N THR A 236 24.96 2.00 21.34
CA THR A 236 24.87 2.60 22.67
C THR A 236 25.56 3.96 22.67
N ASN A 237 24.79 5.04 22.77
CA ASN A 237 25.29 6.36 23.15
C ASN A 237 25.11 6.54 24.68
N PRO A 238 26.06 7.16 25.41
CA PRO A 238 26.06 7.12 26.87
C PRO A 238 24.97 7.99 27.50
N THR A 239 24.41 7.43 28.57
CA THR A 239 23.29 7.89 29.38
C THR A 239 23.45 9.31 29.92
N VAL A 240 22.46 10.18 29.65
CA VAL A 240 22.15 11.34 30.48
C VAL A 240 20.95 10.96 31.36
N PRO A 241 21.02 11.08 32.70
CA PRO A 241 19.91 10.66 33.57
C PRO A 241 18.79 11.70 33.59
N ALA A 242 17.56 11.26 33.32
CA ALA A 242 16.34 12.03 33.55
C ALA A 242 15.72 11.68 34.92
N PRO A 243 15.08 12.64 35.61
CA PRO A 243 14.63 12.49 37.00
C PRO A 243 13.36 11.65 37.16
N THR A 244 13.32 10.90 38.26
CA THR A 244 12.25 10.02 38.74
C THR A 244 11.00 10.76 39.25
N VAL A 245 9.82 10.34 38.81
CA VAL A 245 8.55 10.50 39.54
C VAL A 245 7.78 9.17 39.48
N PRO A 246 7.26 8.62 40.59
CA PRO A 246 6.63 7.30 40.59
C PRO A 246 5.11 7.42 40.43
N VAL A 247 4.53 6.63 39.52
CA VAL A 247 3.10 6.32 39.53
C VAL A 247 2.92 4.83 39.32
N VAL A 248 2.40 4.18 40.36
CA VAL A 248 1.97 2.78 40.39
C VAL A 248 0.53 2.72 39.90
N ILE A 249 0.27 2.02 38.80
CA ILE A 249 -1.07 1.51 38.47
C ILE A 249 -0.90 0.15 37.77
N THR A 250 -1.31 -0.93 38.44
CA THR A 250 -1.57 -2.23 37.81
C THR A 250 -3.03 -2.29 37.39
N PRO A 251 -3.39 -2.69 36.15
CA PRO A 251 -4.77 -3.00 35.83
C PRO A 251 -5.09 -4.47 36.13
N THR A 252 -6.00 -4.67 37.09
CA THR A 252 -6.73 -5.93 37.32
C THR A 252 -7.85 -6.09 36.30
N LEU A 253 -7.96 -7.28 35.73
CA LEU A 253 -9.00 -7.73 34.79
C LEU A 253 -10.38 -7.81 35.48
N PRO A 254 -11.50 -7.39 34.85
CA PRO A 254 -12.83 -7.58 35.42
C PRO A 254 -13.35 -9.01 35.19
N THR A 255 -13.83 -9.65 36.26
CA THR A 255 -14.53 -10.94 36.26
C THR A 255 -16.00 -10.78 35.84
N LEU A 256 -16.47 -11.68 34.98
CA LEU A 256 -17.88 -11.84 34.57
C LEU A 256 -18.81 -12.18 35.76
N PRO A 257 -20.08 -11.73 35.77
CA PRO A 257 -21.03 -12.10 36.81
C PRO A 257 -21.57 -13.52 36.62
N THR A 258 -21.49 -14.33 37.68
CA THR A 258 -22.09 -15.66 37.78
C THR A 258 -23.60 -15.56 37.95
N VAL A 259 -24.37 -16.21 37.07
CA VAL A 259 -25.83 -16.38 37.18
C VAL A 259 -26.15 -17.36 38.33
N PRO A 260 -27.02 -17.02 39.29
CA PRO A 260 -27.43 -17.96 40.34
C PRO A 260 -28.41 -19.01 39.79
N ILE A 261 -28.10 -20.28 40.06
CA ILE A 261 -29.00 -21.42 39.83
C ILE A 261 -30.12 -21.36 40.88
N VAL A 262 -31.36 -21.25 40.43
CA VAL A 262 -32.57 -21.31 41.26
C VAL A 262 -32.87 -22.77 41.61
N PRO A 263 -33.11 -23.13 42.89
CA PRO A 263 -33.56 -24.47 43.25
C PRO A 263 -35.05 -24.70 42.92
N ASP A 264 -35.33 -25.93 42.53
CA ASP A 264 -36.63 -26.48 42.10
C ASP A 264 -37.79 -26.21 43.08
N VAL A 265 -38.95 -25.85 42.53
CA VAL A 265 -40.20 -25.61 43.29
C VAL A 265 -41.00 -26.92 43.38
N PRO A 266 -41.37 -27.42 44.57
CA PRO A 266 -42.26 -28.57 44.67
C PRO A 266 -43.71 -28.19 44.37
N THR A 267 -44.36 -28.99 43.53
CA THR A 267 -45.79 -28.92 43.17
C THR A 267 -46.72 -29.16 44.38
N PRO A 268 -47.88 -28.46 44.49
CA PRO A 268 -48.85 -28.72 45.56
C PRO A 268 -49.69 -29.98 45.28
N GLY A 269 -49.67 -30.93 46.21
CA GLY A 269 -50.59 -32.07 46.24
C GLY A 269 -51.98 -31.70 46.78
N VAL A 270 -52.99 -32.25 46.13
CA VAL A 270 -54.44 -32.15 46.37
C VAL A 270 -54.84 -32.68 47.77
N PRO A 271 -55.86 -32.12 48.46
CA PRO A 271 -56.31 -32.62 49.75
C PRO A 271 -57.20 -33.86 49.60
N ALA A 272 -56.94 -34.90 50.39
CA ALA A 272 -57.87 -36.01 50.59
C ALA A 272 -58.80 -35.71 51.78
N ALA A 273 -60.09 -35.87 51.55
CA ALA A 273 -61.15 -35.70 52.52
C ALA A 273 -61.29 -36.92 53.46
N ARG A 274 -61.66 -36.61 54.72
CA ARG A 274 -62.32 -37.43 55.77
C ARG A 274 -61.87 -38.87 56.01
#